data_AF-A0A2V7R1N6-F1
#
_entry.id   AF-A0A2V7R1N6-F1
#
_cell.length_a   1.000
_cell.length_b   1.000
_cell.length_c   1.000
_cell.angle_alpha   90.00
_cell.angle_beta   90.00
_cell.angle_gamma   90.00
#
_symmetry.space_group_name_H-M   'P 1'
#
loop_
_entity.id
_entity.type
_entity.pdbx_description
1 polymer ?
#
loop_
_entity_poly.entity_id
_entity_poly.type
_entity_poly.pdbx_seq_one_letter_code
_entity_poly.pdbx_strand_id
1 'polypeptide(L)'
;MLTIVRALVPLCAMALVASAAPAQSKPKSSSTLITQDEIERARPSVGNAFDVVRLLRPRWLGRAREMVLMPQPGSDARMAEIHVYMDERDKGDIEFLRTIPAELIYSLKYMSMTEVGARFGPSSGPGIVVTLKH
;
A
#
# COMPACT_ATOMS: atom_id res chain seq x y z
N MET A 1 -67.90 33.00 -27.46
CA MET A 1 -66.81 33.86 -27.96
C MET A 1 -65.62 32.97 -28.26
N LEU A 2 -65.24 32.91 -29.54
CA LEU A 2 -64.11 32.19 -30.12
C LEU A 2 -62.85 33.09 -30.04
N THR A 3 -61.66 32.47 -30.12
CA THR A 3 -60.39 32.97 -30.72
C THR A 3 -59.22 33.37 -29.79
N ILE A 4 -58.29 32.41 -29.60
CA ILE A 4 -56.81 32.45 -29.83
C ILE A 4 -55.97 33.60 -29.23
N VAL A 5 -54.96 33.24 -28.42
CA VAL A 5 -53.55 33.65 -28.67
C VAL A 5 -52.62 32.47 -28.36
N ARG A 6 -51.76 32.19 -29.33
CA ARG A 6 -50.78 31.09 -29.41
C ARG A 6 -49.43 31.73 -29.71
N ALA A 7 -48.43 31.57 -28.84
CA ALA A 7 -46.99 31.84 -29.06
C ALA A 7 -46.28 31.80 -27.68
N LEU A 8 -45.05 31.34 -27.45
CA LEU A 8 -44.00 30.64 -28.20
C LEU A 8 -42.92 30.30 -27.11
N VAL A 9 -42.28 29.14 -27.19
CA VAL A 9 -41.15 28.67 -26.34
C VAL A 9 -39.84 29.38 -26.77
N PRO A 10 -38.91 29.79 -25.88
CA PRO A 10 -37.67 29.03 -25.62
C PRO A 10 -37.17 29.09 -24.14
N LEU A 11 -36.73 27.97 -23.56
CA LEU A 11 -35.32 27.56 -23.42
C LEU A 11 -34.42 28.59 -22.70
N CYS A 12 -34.11 28.34 -21.42
CA CYS A 12 -32.88 28.82 -20.81
C CYS A 12 -32.36 27.75 -19.84
N ALA A 13 -31.64 26.79 -20.42
CA ALA A 13 -30.77 25.88 -19.71
C ALA A 13 -29.57 26.67 -19.18
N MET A 14 -29.42 26.77 -17.86
CA MET A 14 -28.16 27.19 -17.26
C MET A 14 -27.55 26.00 -16.54
N ALA A 15 -26.90 25.15 -17.35
CA ALA A 15 -26.00 24.12 -16.88
C ALA A 15 -24.80 24.82 -16.24
N LEU A 16 -24.76 24.83 -14.91
CA LEU A 16 -23.57 25.15 -14.13
C LEU A 16 -22.55 24.03 -14.35
N VAL A 17 -21.75 24.15 -15.40
CA VAL A 17 -20.52 23.37 -15.59
C VAL A 17 -19.46 23.90 -14.63
N ALA A 18 -19.52 23.43 -13.39
CA ALA A 18 -18.40 23.53 -12.47
C ALA A 18 -17.27 22.64 -12.99
N SER A 19 -16.36 23.21 -13.78
CA SER A 19 -15.05 22.61 -14.05
C SER A 19 -14.25 22.57 -12.75
N ALA A 20 -14.49 21.52 -11.95
CA ALA A 20 -13.55 21.10 -10.94
C ALA A 20 -12.34 20.52 -11.70
N ALA A 21 -11.28 21.31 -11.81
CA ALA A 21 -9.99 20.81 -12.27
C ALA A 21 -9.65 19.53 -11.48
N PRO A 22 -9.26 18.41 -12.13
CA PRO A 22 -8.80 17.26 -11.39
C PRO A 22 -7.53 17.69 -10.68
N ALA A 23 -7.60 17.82 -9.36
CA ALA A 23 -6.43 17.98 -8.53
C ALA A 23 -5.52 16.80 -8.86
N GLN A 24 -4.45 17.07 -9.63
CA GLN A 24 -3.36 16.14 -9.85
C GLN A 24 -2.79 15.82 -8.47
N SER A 25 -3.34 14.75 -7.90
CA SER A 25 -2.89 14.18 -6.66
C SER A 25 -1.49 13.69 -6.96
N LYS A 26 -0.47 14.50 -6.63
CA LYS A 26 0.91 14.05 -6.47
C LYS A 26 0.82 12.68 -5.80
N PRO A 27 1.38 11.61 -6.40
CA PRO A 27 1.27 10.28 -5.83
C PRO A 27 1.80 10.38 -4.40
N LYS A 28 0.88 10.37 -3.43
CA LYS A 28 1.22 10.42 -2.02
C LYS A 28 1.97 9.13 -1.79
N SER A 29 3.29 9.26 -1.63
CA SER A 29 4.20 8.19 -1.20
C SER A 29 3.51 7.48 -0.05
N SER A 30 2.93 6.32 -0.36
CA SER A 30 1.98 5.68 0.55
C SER A 30 2.81 5.11 1.68
N SER A 31 2.46 5.43 2.93
CA SER A 31 3.22 4.94 4.07
C SER A 31 3.20 3.41 4.16
N THR A 32 2.26 2.76 3.47
CA THR A 32 2.00 1.32 3.47
C THR A 32 2.33 0.63 2.14
N LEU A 33 2.62 1.38 1.07
CA LEU A 33 2.87 0.82 -0.26
C LEU A 33 4.05 1.54 -0.92
N ILE A 34 4.99 0.75 -1.43
CA ILE A 34 6.14 1.15 -2.24
C ILE A 34 5.81 0.77 -3.69
N THR A 35 5.66 1.77 -4.55
CA THR A 35 5.39 1.58 -5.98
C THR A 35 6.67 1.30 -6.77
N GLN A 36 6.52 0.74 -7.97
CA GLN A 36 7.63 0.52 -8.91
C GLN A 36 8.47 1.79 -9.12
N ASP A 37 7.82 2.95 -9.32
CA ASP A 37 8.49 4.22 -9.53
C ASP A 37 9.39 4.63 -8.35
N GLU A 38 8.96 4.35 -7.11
CA GLU A 38 9.80 4.58 -5.92
C GLU A 38 11.00 3.63 -5.89
N ILE A 39 10.81 2.36 -6.28
CA ILE A 39 11.89 1.37 -6.35
C ILE A 39 12.90 1.79 -7.43
N GLU A 40 12.42 2.18 -8.61
CA GLU A 40 13.25 2.60 -9.75
C GLU A 40 14.11 3.82 -9.43
N ARG A 41 13.57 4.79 -8.70
CA ARG A 41 14.35 5.93 -8.19
C ARG A 41 15.41 5.52 -7.17
N ALA A 42 15.16 4.48 -6.39
CA ALA A 42 16.08 3.96 -5.37
C ALA A 42 17.07 2.90 -5.90
N ARG A 43 16.84 2.32 -7.09
CA ARG A 43 17.67 1.27 -7.71
C ARG A 43 19.19 1.48 -7.64
N PRO A 44 19.76 2.68 -7.88
CA PRO A 44 21.21 2.85 -7.79
C PRO A 44 21.78 2.61 -6.38
N SER A 45 20.95 2.66 -5.34
CA SER A 45 21.35 2.53 -3.94
C SER A 45 20.89 1.22 -3.27
N VAL A 46 20.17 0.34 -3.98
CA VAL A 46 19.54 -0.87 -3.41
C VAL A 46 19.72 -2.09 -4.31
N GLY A 47 20.14 -3.22 -3.75
CA GLY A 47 20.33 -4.48 -4.48
C GLY A 47 19.21 -5.51 -4.33
N ASN A 48 18.50 -5.48 -3.19
CA ASN A 48 17.47 -6.46 -2.84
C ASN A 48 16.23 -5.79 -2.24
N ALA A 49 15.15 -6.56 -2.07
CA ALA A 49 13.89 -6.07 -1.50
C ALA A 49 14.06 -5.52 -0.08
N PHE A 50 14.96 -6.12 0.71
CA PHE A 50 15.23 -5.69 2.07
C PHE A 50 15.84 -4.28 2.11
N ASP A 51 16.81 -3.99 1.24
CA ASP A 51 17.43 -2.68 1.12
C ASP A 51 16.43 -1.62 0.66
N VAL A 52 15.51 -1.98 -0.25
CA VAL A 52 14.39 -1.11 -0.65
C VAL A 52 13.54 -0.72 0.56
N VAL A 53 13.11 -1.70 1.37
CA VAL A 53 12.31 -1.42 2.58
C VAL A 53 13.10 -0.61 3.59
N ARG A 54 14.37 -0.96 3.83
CA ARG A 54 15.24 -0.28 4.78
C ARG A 54 15.47 1.19 4.40
N LEU A 55 15.66 1.47 3.10
CA LEU A 55 15.92 2.81 2.60
C LEU A 55 14.65 3.67 2.53
N LEU A 56 13.58 3.14 1.92
CA LEU A 56 12.37 3.91 1.65
C LEU A 56 11.42 3.98 2.85
N ARG A 57 11.39 2.92 3.68
CA ARG A 57 10.42 2.74 4.77
C ARG A 57 11.04 2.02 5.99
N PRO A 58 12.07 2.60 6.65
CA PRO A 58 12.69 1.99 7.83
C PRO A 58 11.70 1.75 8.97
N ARG A 59 10.60 2.51 9.00
CA ARG A 59 9.51 2.36 9.99
C ARG A 59 8.78 1.02 9.90
N TRP A 60 8.78 0.33 8.76
CA TRP A 60 8.16 -1.00 8.64
C TRP A 60 8.90 -2.03 9.49
N LEU A 61 10.23 -1.95 9.47
CA LEU A 61 11.11 -2.77 10.30
C LEU A 61 10.97 -2.41 11.78
N GLY A 62 10.89 -1.11 12.08
CA GLY A 62 10.77 -0.60 13.44
C GLY A 62 9.43 -0.93 14.11
N ARG A 63 8.31 -0.87 13.37
CA ARG A 63 6.97 -1.10 13.94
C ARG A 63 6.77 -2.54 14.43
N ALA A 64 7.35 -3.53 13.74
CA ALA A 64 7.35 -4.91 14.23
C ALA A 64 8.15 -5.06 15.54
N ARG A 65 9.27 -4.33 15.66
CA ARG A 65 10.06 -4.26 16.89
C ARG A 65 9.35 -3.50 18.02
N GLU A 66 8.46 -2.57 17.70
CA GLU A 66 7.70 -1.80 18.69
C GLU A 66 6.45 -2.55 19.17
N MET A 67 5.87 -3.42 18.34
CA MET A 67 4.84 -4.40 18.74
C MET A 67 5.33 -5.43 19.76
N VAL A 68 6.62 -5.43 20.11
CA VAL A 68 7.24 -6.24 21.18
C VAL A 68 6.71 -5.86 22.58
N LEU A 69 5.92 -4.81 22.73
CA LEU A 69 5.62 -4.22 24.04
C LEU A 69 4.16 -4.36 24.48
N MET A 70 3.82 -5.58 24.91
CA MET A 70 3.21 -5.76 26.24
C MET A 70 3.82 -7.03 26.85
N PRO A 71 4.85 -6.91 27.71
CA PRO A 71 5.35 -8.06 28.45
C PRO A 71 4.27 -8.49 29.45
N GLN A 72 3.45 -9.46 29.06
CA GLN A 72 2.64 -10.22 30.00
C GLN A 72 3.63 -11.00 30.89
N PRO A 73 3.63 -10.79 32.21
CA PRO A 73 4.52 -11.54 33.10
C PRO A 73 4.23 -13.04 32.93
N GLY A 74 5.22 -13.80 32.47
CA GLY A 74 5.12 -15.24 32.20
C GLY A 74 4.99 -15.64 30.73
N SER A 75 5.01 -14.71 29.78
CA SER A 75 5.14 -15.01 28.35
C SER A 75 6.56 -14.68 27.88
N ASP A 76 7.30 -15.65 27.35
CA ASP A 76 8.50 -15.38 26.55
C ASP A 76 8.14 -14.28 25.55
N ALA A 77 8.92 -13.19 25.55
CA ALA A 77 8.70 -12.04 24.69
C ALA A 77 8.78 -12.47 23.22
N ARG A 78 7.66 -12.93 22.67
CA ARG A 78 7.57 -13.39 21.29
C ARG A 78 7.59 -12.14 20.43
N MET A 79 8.74 -11.85 19.86
CA MET A 79 8.89 -10.73 18.95
C MET A 79 7.91 -10.93 17.78
N ALA A 80 7.16 -9.89 17.42
CA ALA A 80 6.30 -9.95 16.25
C ALA A 80 7.18 -10.20 15.01
N GLU A 81 7.13 -11.42 14.50
CA GLU A 81 7.94 -11.86 13.36
C GLU A 81 7.34 -11.24 12.09
N ILE A 82 8.17 -10.58 11.29
CA ILE A 82 7.72 -10.01 10.01
C ILE A 82 7.73 -11.13 8.99
N HIS A 83 6.53 -11.49 8.53
CA HIS A 83 6.34 -12.49 7.49
C HIS A 83 6.40 -11.87 6.10
N VAL A 84 6.94 -12.60 5.13
CA VAL A 84 7.01 -12.18 3.73
C VAL A 84 6.02 -13.00 2.94
N TYR A 85 5.13 -12.31 2.24
CA TYR A 85 4.13 -12.94 1.40
C TYR A 85 4.42 -12.64 -0.06
N MET A 86 4.38 -13.64 -0.92
CA MET A 86 4.60 -13.47 -2.35
C MET A 86 3.64 -14.40 -3.10
N ASP A 87 2.86 -13.86 -4.03
CA ASP A 87 1.82 -14.60 -4.76
C ASP A 87 0.86 -15.34 -3.81
N GLU A 88 0.45 -14.64 -2.75
CA GLU A 88 -0.47 -15.14 -1.72
C GLU A 88 0.04 -16.31 -0.88
N ARG A 89 1.33 -16.64 -1.00
CA ARG A 89 2.01 -17.65 -0.20
C ARG A 89 2.92 -16.97 0.82
N ASP A 90 2.89 -17.47 2.06
CA ASP A 90 3.95 -17.18 3.02
C ASP A 90 5.28 -17.77 2.51
N LYS A 91 6.33 -16.96 2.54
CA LYS A 91 7.70 -17.31 2.16
C LYS A 91 8.63 -17.39 3.35
N GLY A 92 8.11 -17.24 4.56
CA GLY A 92 8.86 -17.15 5.80
C GLY A 92 9.21 -15.72 6.17
N ASP A 93 10.39 -15.55 6.74
CA ASP A 93 10.77 -14.35 7.47
C ASP A 93 11.30 -13.25 6.56
N ILE A 94 11.54 -12.10 7.18
CA ILE A 94 12.09 -10.93 6.52
C ILE A 94 13.43 -11.17 5.81
N GLU A 95 14.21 -12.17 6.24
CA GLU A 95 15.46 -12.56 5.58
C GLU A 95 15.21 -13.02 4.12
N PHE A 96 14.01 -13.54 3.80
CA PHE A 96 13.62 -13.89 2.44
C PHE A 96 13.60 -12.66 1.51
N LEU A 97 13.39 -11.44 2.02
CA LEU A 97 13.49 -10.22 1.20
C LEU A 97 14.91 -10.02 0.62
N ARG A 98 15.94 -10.58 1.27
CA ARG A 98 17.32 -10.47 0.79
C ARG A 98 17.59 -11.36 -0.41
N THR A 99 16.81 -12.43 -0.59
CA THR A 99 16.93 -13.33 -1.75
C THR A 99 16.22 -12.79 -2.98
N ILE A 100 15.35 -11.78 -2.83
CA ILE A 100 14.61 -11.17 -3.93
C ILE A 100 15.40 -9.95 -4.45
N PRO A 101 15.90 -9.97 -5.69
CA PRO A 101 16.59 -8.83 -6.28
C PRO A 101 15.61 -7.68 -6.53
N ALA A 102 16.04 -6.45 -6.26
CA ALA A 102 15.19 -5.25 -6.36
C ALA A 102 14.63 -5.02 -7.78
N GLU A 103 15.33 -5.53 -8.80
CA GLU A 103 14.94 -5.42 -10.21
C GLU A 103 13.65 -6.17 -10.56
N LEU A 104 13.41 -7.32 -9.92
CA LEU A 104 12.24 -8.15 -10.18
C LEU A 104 11.00 -7.67 -9.43
N ILE A 105 11.11 -6.64 -8.58
CA ILE A 105 10.01 -6.21 -7.73
C ILE A 105 9.18 -5.16 -8.47
N TYR A 106 7.89 -5.44 -8.59
CA TYR A 106 6.91 -4.48 -9.09
C TYR A 106 6.42 -3.55 -7.97
N SER A 107 6.04 -4.11 -6.83
CA SER A 107 5.64 -3.31 -5.67
C SER A 107 5.81 -4.07 -4.37
N LEU A 108 5.98 -3.33 -3.27
CA LEU A 108 5.93 -3.89 -1.92
C LEU A 108 4.81 -3.23 -1.14
N LYS A 109 4.03 -4.03 -0.41
CA LYS A 109 2.96 -3.54 0.45
C LYS A 109 3.16 -4.07 1.86
N TYR A 110 3.24 -3.18 2.83
CA TYR A 110 3.15 -3.55 4.23
C TYR A 110 1.70 -3.87 4.59
N MET A 111 1.49 -4.91 5.36
CA MET A 111 0.20 -5.29 5.93
C MET A 111 0.37 -5.41 7.45
N SER A 112 -0.57 -4.81 8.18
CA SER A 112 -0.65 -5.01 9.63
C SER A 112 -1.03 -6.45 9.98
N MET A 113 -0.79 -6.89 11.22
CA MET A 113 -1.17 -8.23 11.69
C MET A 113 -2.65 -8.54 11.43
N THR A 114 -3.53 -7.54 11.60
CA THR A 114 -4.97 -7.67 11.32
C THR A 114 -5.27 -7.88 9.83
N GLU A 115 -4.59 -7.15 8.94
CA GLU A 115 -4.76 -7.32 7.49
C GLU A 115 -4.23 -8.66 7.00
N VAL A 116 -3.07 -9.08 7.52
CA VAL A 116 -2.53 -10.42 7.24
C VAL A 116 -3.48 -11.49 7.77
N GLY A 117 -3.95 -11.34 9.01
CA GLY A 117 -4.97 -12.18 9.65
C GLY A 117 -6.21 -12.39 8.79
N ALA A 118 -6.73 -11.29 8.23
CA ALA A 118 -7.93 -11.29 7.41
C ALA A 118 -7.72 -11.92 6.01
N ARG A 119 -6.51 -11.86 5.46
CA ARG A 119 -6.23 -12.32 4.09
C ARG A 119 -5.57 -13.70 4.00
N PHE A 120 -4.62 -13.97 4.89
CA PHE A 120 -3.77 -15.17 4.88
C PHE A 120 -4.05 -16.10 6.06
N GLY A 121 -4.88 -15.68 7.02
CA GLY A 121 -5.18 -16.43 8.23
C GLY A 121 -4.29 -16.02 9.41
N PRO A 122 -4.41 -16.71 10.56
CA PRO A 122 -3.72 -16.32 11.79
C PRO A 122 -2.21 -16.24 11.59
N SER A 123 -1.67 -15.02 11.74
CA SER A 123 -0.25 -14.70 11.63
C SER A 123 0.29 -14.21 12.97
N SER A 124 1.56 -14.52 13.24
CA SER A 124 2.26 -14.09 14.47
C SER A 124 2.64 -12.61 14.45
N GLY A 125 2.50 -11.93 13.31
CA GLY A 125 2.94 -10.55 13.17
C GLY A 125 2.47 -9.88 11.87
N PRO A 126 2.94 -8.64 11.63
CA PRO A 126 2.72 -7.94 10.37
C PRO A 126 3.43 -8.65 9.21
N GLY A 127 3.01 -8.33 7.98
CA GLY A 127 3.52 -8.94 6.77
C GLY A 127 3.96 -7.94 5.72
N ILE A 128 4.90 -8.32 4.87
CA ILE A 128 5.28 -7.57 3.68
C ILE A 128 4.90 -8.42 2.46
N VAL A 129 3.95 -7.91 1.69
CA VAL A 129 3.54 -8.52 0.42
C VAL A 129 4.44 -8.00 -0.69
N VAL A 130 5.10 -8.92 -1.38
CA VAL A 130 5.96 -8.65 -2.53
C VAL A 130 5.21 -9.05 -3.79
N THR A 131 5.11 -8.10 -4.73
CA THR A 131 4.59 -8.36 -6.08
C THR A 131 5.76 -8.29 -7.05
N LEU A 132 5.98 -9.35 -7.83
CA LEU A 132 7.03 -9.39 -8.84
C LEU A 132 6.55 -8.82 -10.17
N LYS A 133 7.51 -8.39 -11.00
CA LYS A 133 7.30 -8.05 -12.40
C LYS A 133 7.13 -9.35 -13.18
N HIS A 134 6.06 -9.47 -13.97
CA HIS A 134 5.83 -10.57 -14.91
C HIS A 134 6.53 -10.32 -16.25
#